data_AF-A0AAD5MPC7-F1
#
_entry.id   AF-A0AAD5MPC7-F1
#
_cell.length_a   1.000
_cell.length_b   1.000
_cell.length_c   1.000
_cell.angle_alpha   90.00
_cell.angle_beta   90.00
_cell.angle_gamma   90.00
#
_symmetry.space_group_name_H-M   'P 1'
#
loop_
_entity.id
_entity.type
_entity.pdbx_description
1 polymer ?
#
loop_
_entity_poly.entity_id
_entity_poly.type
_entity_poly.pdbx_seq_one_letter_code
_entity_poly.pdbx_strand_id
1 'polypeptide(L)'
;MQRWQSEHINLAWGKDTLGKSKVYRWFKKSDKGEESLKDQPSSGRPKEVDRQAVLEACKSEFCARGIELLPEKWQEVFEVGGEYFD
;
A
#
# COMPACT_ATOMS: atom_id res chain seq x y z
N MET A 1 -12.85 19.59 -14.20
CA MET A 1 -14.26 19.79 -13.79
C MET A 1 -14.68 18.68 -12.80
N GLN A 2 -14.10 18.64 -11.59
CA GLN A 2 -14.31 17.54 -10.61
C GLN A 2 -14.31 18.02 -9.14
N ARG A 3 -13.91 19.28 -8.87
CA ARG A 3 -13.82 19.84 -7.51
C ARG A 3 -15.21 20.17 -6.93
N TRP A 4 -16.09 20.74 -7.74
CA TRP A 4 -17.45 21.12 -7.35
C TRP A 4 -18.29 19.93 -6.85
N GLN A 5 -18.12 18.75 -7.46
CA GLN A 5 -18.85 17.54 -7.06
C GLN A 5 -18.44 17.04 -5.66
N SER A 6 -17.15 17.11 -5.32
CA SER A 6 -16.68 16.75 -3.98
C SER A 6 -17.23 17.69 -2.91
N GLU A 7 -17.38 18.98 -3.23
CA GLU A 7 -17.97 19.97 -2.33
C GLU A 7 -19.46 19.73 -2.15
N HIS A 8 -20.18 19.41 -3.23
CA HIS A 8 -21.61 19.09 -3.17
C HIS A 8 -21.90 17.85 -2.31
N ILE A 9 -21.08 16.81 -2.45
CA ILE A 9 -21.21 15.58 -1.64
C ILE A 9 -20.91 15.90 -0.17
N ASN A 10 -19.85 16.64 0.13
CA ASN A 10 -19.53 17.00 1.51
C ASN A 10 -20.56 17.97 2.12
N LEU A 11 -21.26 18.78 1.31
CA LEU A 11 -22.37 19.61 1.79
C LEU A 11 -23.60 18.78 2.15
N ALA A 12 -23.91 17.73 1.38
CA ALA A 12 -25.09 16.91 1.61
C ALA A 12 -24.91 15.86 2.73
N TRP A 13 -23.72 15.28 2.87
CA TRP A 13 -23.46 14.15 3.80
C TRP A 13 -22.51 14.47 4.96
N GLY A 14 -21.98 15.70 5.03
CA GLY A 14 -21.11 16.16 6.10
C GLY A 14 -19.72 16.56 5.63
N LYS A 15 -19.13 17.54 6.33
CA LYS A 15 -17.75 17.95 6.06
C LYS A 15 -16.83 16.74 6.28
N ASP A 16 -16.00 16.45 5.29
CA ASP A 16 -15.04 15.32 5.25
C ASP A 16 -15.62 13.90 4.99
N THR A 17 -16.85 13.78 4.50
CA THR A 17 -17.40 12.47 4.06
C THR A 17 -16.54 11.83 2.98
N LEU A 18 -16.07 12.59 1.98
CA LEU A 18 -15.19 12.09 0.93
C LEU A 18 -14.06 13.07 0.61
N GLY A 19 -12.84 12.52 0.56
CA GLY A 19 -11.69 13.23 0.02
C GLY A 19 -11.79 13.43 -1.49
N LYS A 20 -11.30 14.58 -1.98
CA LYS A 20 -11.29 14.96 -3.41
C LYS A 20 -10.73 13.85 -4.32
N SER A 21 -9.69 13.16 -3.85
CA SER A 21 -9.05 12.04 -4.58
C SER A 21 -9.96 10.83 -4.73
N LYS A 22 -10.83 10.53 -3.75
CA LYS A 22 -11.78 9.41 -3.85
C LYS A 22 -12.85 9.74 -4.88
N VAL A 23 -13.43 10.94 -4.82
CA VAL A 23 -14.43 11.43 -5.79
C VAL A 23 -13.87 11.35 -7.21
N TYR A 24 -12.64 11.85 -7.43
CA TYR A 24 -11.98 11.77 -8.73
C TYR A 24 -11.80 10.33 -9.24
N ARG A 25 -11.33 9.39 -8.39
CA ARG A 25 -11.17 7.98 -8.77
C ARG A 25 -12.51 7.35 -9.16
N TRP A 26 -13.57 7.63 -8.41
CA TRP A 26 -14.92 7.15 -8.69
C TRP A 26 -15.45 7.67 -10.03
N PHE A 27 -15.32 8.96 -10.31
CA PHE A 27 -15.73 9.51 -11.61
C PHE A 27 -14.93 8.93 -12.77
N LYS A 28 -13.61 8.75 -12.60
CA LYS A 28 -12.76 8.11 -13.62
C LYS A 28 -13.13 6.65 -13.85
N LYS A 29 -13.62 5.96 -12.82
CA LYS A 29 -14.12 4.57 -12.90
C LYS A 29 -15.47 4.52 -13.64
N SER A 30 -16.37 5.44 -13.32
CA SER A 30 -17.66 5.61 -14.01
C SER A 30 -17.52 5.97 -15.49
N ASP A 31 -16.61 6.87 -15.86
CA ASP A 31 -16.33 7.26 -17.25
C ASP A 31 -15.82 6.07 -18.10
N LYS A 32 -15.22 5.07 -17.45
CA LYS A 32 -14.78 3.82 -18.09
C LYS A 32 -15.89 2.76 -18.18
N GLY A 33 -17.13 3.10 -17.81
CA GLY A 33 -18.26 2.17 -17.80
C GLY A 33 -18.24 1.18 -16.62
N GLU A 34 -17.40 1.39 -15.61
CA GLU A 34 -17.34 0.54 -14.44
C GLU A 34 -18.25 1.09 -13.33
N GLU A 35 -19.53 0.70 -13.38
CA GLU A 35 -20.59 1.16 -12.48
C GLU A 35 -20.75 0.29 -11.22
N SER A 36 -19.88 -0.69 -11.02
CA SER A 36 -19.96 -1.58 -9.85
C SER A 36 -19.74 -0.80 -8.55
N LEU A 37 -20.77 -0.84 -7.69
CA LEU A 37 -20.73 -0.31 -6.32
C LEU A 37 -19.96 -1.21 -5.34
N LYS A 38 -19.72 -2.48 -5.71
CA LYS A 38 -19.00 -3.41 -4.86
C LYS A 38 -17.49 -3.22 -5.02
N ASP A 39 -16.78 -3.30 -3.90
CA ASP A 39 -15.33 -3.37 -3.91
C ASP A 39 -14.87 -4.60 -4.69
N GLN A 40 -13.83 -4.40 -5.50
CA GLN A 40 -13.14 -5.52 -6.12
C GLN A 40 -12.47 -6.35 -5.01
N PRO A 41 -12.36 -7.68 -5.18
CA PRO A 41 -11.61 -8.49 -4.23
C PRO A 41 -10.20 -7.90 -4.08
N SER A 42 -9.78 -7.64 -2.84
CA SER A 42 -8.40 -7.22 -2.59
C SER A 42 -7.48 -8.28 -3.16
N SER A 43 -6.42 -7.88 -3.87
CA SER A 43 -5.40 -8.83 -4.36
C SER A 43 -4.83 -9.70 -3.25
N GLY A 44 -4.91 -9.23 -2.00
CA GLY A 44 -4.45 -9.94 -0.81
C GLY A 44 -2.94 -10.19 -0.82
N ARG A 45 -2.43 -10.81 0.24
CA ARG A 45 -1.13 -11.47 0.20
C ARG A 45 -1.32 -12.80 -0.54
N PRO A 46 -0.45 -13.17 -1.49
CA PRO A 46 -0.48 -14.51 -2.08
C PRO A 46 -0.46 -15.56 -0.98
N LYS A 47 -1.44 -16.49 -0.98
CA LYS A 47 -1.53 -17.56 0.02
C LYS A 47 -0.42 -18.60 -0.15
N GLU A 48 0.03 -18.77 -1.37
CA GLU A 48 1.15 -19.63 -1.74
C GLU A 48 2.21 -18.73 -2.39
N VAL A 49 3.39 -18.72 -1.79
CA VAL A 49 4.54 -17.99 -2.31
C VAL A 49 5.39 -19.02 -3.05
N ASP A 50 5.66 -18.76 -4.32
CA ASP A 50 6.59 -19.59 -5.10
C ASP A 50 7.99 -19.47 -4.46
N ARG A 51 8.41 -20.56 -3.80
CA ARG A 51 9.73 -20.65 -3.17
C ARG A 51 10.85 -20.44 -4.17
N GLN A 52 10.69 -20.90 -5.42
CA GLN A 52 11.72 -20.72 -6.44
C GLN A 52 11.81 -19.24 -6.84
N ALA A 53 10.69 -18.57 -7.09
CA ALA A 53 10.67 -17.13 -7.38
C ALA A 53 11.29 -16.29 -6.25
N VAL A 54 11.04 -16.65 -4.99
CA VAL A 54 11.68 -16.00 -3.83
C VAL A 54 13.18 -16.24 -3.81
N LEU A 55 13.63 -17.47 -4.06
CA LEU A 55 15.06 -17.79 -4.10
C LEU A 55 15.76 -17.06 -5.26
N GLU A 56 15.13 -16.97 -6.44
CA GLU A 56 15.67 -16.21 -7.57
C GLU A 56 15.76 -14.70 -7.26
N ALA A 57 14.75 -14.12 -6.62
CA ALA A 57 14.81 -12.73 -6.15
C ALA A 57 15.92 -12.52 -5.08
N CYS A 58 16.14 -13.54 -4.25
CA CYS A 58 17.20 -13.59 -3.23
C CYS A 58 18.62 -13.77 -3.79
N LYS A 59 18.80 -14.10 -5.07
CA LYS A 59 20.14 -14.16 -5.70
C LYS A 59 20.71 -12.77 -6.01
N SER A 60 19.94 -11.71 -5.80
CA SER A 60 20.45 -10.36 -5.98
C SER A 60 21.52 -10.02 -4.93
N GLU A 61 22.51 -9.23 -5.35
CA GLU A 61 23.53 -8.61 -4.47
C GLU A 61 22.90 -7.93 -3.24
N PHE A 62 21.67 -7.43 -3.37
CA PHE A 62 20.91 -6.83 -2.28
C PHE A 62 20.63 -7.81 -1.15
N CYS A 63 20.21 -9.04 -1.46
CA CYS A 63 19.90 -10.06 -0.46
C CYS A 63 21.17 -10.65 0.15
N ALA A 64 22.21 -10.87 -0.66
CA ALA A 64 23.52 -11.30 -0.16
C ALA A 64 24.09 -10.30 0.85
N ARG A 65 24.16 -9.01 0.47
CA ARG A 65 24.60 -7.94 1.38
C ARG A 65 23.71 -7.82 2.62
N GLY A 66 22.41 -8.01 2.47
CA GLY A 66 21.47 -8.02 3.61
C GLY A 66 21.78 -9.12 4.62
N ILE A 67 22.11 -10.32 4.13
CA ILE A 67 22.51 -11.47 4.96
C ILE A 67 23.89 -11.26 5.59
N GLU A 68 24.84 -10.68 4.86
CA GLU A 68 26.17 -10.38 5.40
C GLU A 68 26.13 -9.32 6.51
N LEU A 69 25.28 -8.30 6.37
CA LEU A 69 25.13 -7.22 7.36
C LEU A 69 24.17 -7.58 8.50
N LEU A 70 23.52 -8.75 8.46
CA LEU A 70 22.59 -9.16 9.51
C LEU A 70 23.26 -9.20 10.90
N PRO A 71 24.43 -9.83 11.11
CA PRO A 71 25.10 -9.84 12.41
C PRO A 71 25.34 -8.44 12.99
N GLU A 72 25.84 -7.51 12.18
CA GLU A 72 26.09 -6.12 12.61
C GLU A 72 24.77 -5.40 12.97
N LYS A 73 23.75 -5.52 12.12
CA LYS A 73 22.43 -4.92 12.38
C LYS A 73 21.75 -5.50 13.63
N TRP A 74 21.90 -6.81 13.87
CA TRP A 74 21.38 -7.45 15.08
C TRP A 74 22.15 -7.01 16.33
N GLN A 75 23.46 -6.76 16.20
CA GLN A 75 24.24 -6.20 17.29
C GLN A 75 23.79 -4.78 17.64
N GLU A 76 23.55 -3.92 16.64
CA GLU A 76 22.98 -2.58 16.87
C GLU A 76 21.62 -2.64 17.59
N VAL A 77 20.72 -3.53 17.16
CA VAL A 77 19.41 -3.72 17.81
C VAL A 77 19.57 -4.18 19.27
N PHE A 78 20.52 -5.06 19.54
CA PHE A 78 20.83 -5.50 20.90
C PHE A 78 21.38 -4.37 21.76
N GLU A 79 22.30 -3.56 21.22
CA GLU A 79 22.90 -2.42 21.91
C GLU A 79 21.89 -1.30 22.20
N VAL A 80 20.89 -1.11 21.34
CA VAL A 80 19.78 -0.14 21.50
C VAL A 80 18.62 -0.74 22.32
N GLY A 81 18.76 -1.97 22.83
CA GLY A 81 17.72 -2.60 23.67
C GLY A 81 16.41 -2.90 22.92
N GLY A 82 16.45 -2.94 21.59
CA GLY A 82 15.27 -3.16 20.76
C GLY A 82 14.31 -1.97 20.67
N GLU A 83 14.70 -0.77 21.12
CA GLU A 83 13.90 0.43 20.90
C GLU A 83 13.87 0.81 19.41
N TYR A 84 12.68 1.04 18.86
CA TYR A 84 12.51 1.58 17.52
C TYR A 84 12.59 3.11 17.62
N PHE A 85 13.41 3.75 16.78
CA PHE A 85 13.47 5.21 16.71
C PHE A 85 12.10 5.80 16.31
N ASP A 86 11.63 6.81 17.05
CA ASP A 86 10.40 7.58 16.78
C ASP A 86 10.53 8.58 15.60
#